data_AF-A0A7J8W539-F1
#
_entry.id   AF-A0A7J8W539-F1
#
_cell.length_a   1.000
_cell.length_b   1.000
_cell.length_c   1.000
_cell.angle_alpha   90.00
_cell.angle_beta   90.00
_cell.angle_gamma   90.00
#
_symmetry.space_group_name_H-M   'P 1'
#
loop_
_entity.id
_entity.type
_entity.pdbx_description
1 polymer ?
#
loop_
_entity_poly.entity_id
_entity_poly.type
_entity_poly.pdbx_seq_one_letter_code
_entity_poly.pdbx_strand_id
1 'polypeptide(L)'
;MSQILKEANEYNWDKRAIGLQDVNVEWRAHRMIPDEILYQCGDFDWVPLLRIWEAVGYAPLLVLRQYRSRQFIPTTQGLTRCEFAYKGDNYKKKVHEISNAWNQTHIMKIFAANPMKTPEYD
;
A
#
# COMPACT_ATOMS: atom_id res chain seq x y z
N MET A 1 -8.82 -14.30 6.12
CA MET A 1 -8.11 -13.02 6.37
C MET A 1 -8.62 -12.23 7.60
N SER A 2 -9.44 -12.80 8.51
CA SER A 2 -10.01 -12.02 9.64
C SER A 2 -9.61 -12.43 11.07
N GLN A 3 -8.72 -13.42 11.25
CA GLN A 3 -8.30 -13.83 12.61
C GLN A 3 -6.94 -13.24 13.07
N ILE A 4 -6.03 -12.92 12.15
CA ILE A 4 -4.62 -12.63 12.50
C ILE A 4 -4.41 -11.20 13.04
N LEU A 5 -5.28 -10.26 12.70
CA LEU A 5 -5.10 -8.84 13.05
C LEU A 5 -5.72 -8.43 14.40
N LYS A 6 -6.44 -9.31 15.10
CA LYS A 6 -7.17 -8.93 16.33
C LYS A 6 -6.32 -8.88 17.61
N GLU A 7 -5.10 -9.41 17.62
CA GLU A 7 -4.30 -9.57 18.85
C GLU A 7 -2.80 -9.24 18.66
N ALA A 8 -2.50 -8.07 18.11
CA ALA A 8 -1.13 -7.55 18.06
C ALA A 8 -0.90 -6.55 19.21
N ASN A 9 -0.11 -6.95 20.22
CA ASN A 9 0.38 -6.08 21.30
C ASN A 9 1.83 -5.65 21.02
N GLU A 10 2.20 -4.44 21.45
CA GLU A 10 3.44 -3.68 21.19
C GLU A 10 4.73 -4.45 21.54
N TYR A 11 4.63 -5.37 22.48
CA TYR A 11 5.79 -5.98 23.14
C TYR A 11 6.22 -7.34 22.60
N ASN A 12 5.59 -7.85 21.54
CA ASN A 12 5.85 -9.24 21.09
C ASN A 12 5.92 -9.40 19.57
N TRP A 13 6.00 -8.31 18.82
CA TRP A 13 6.04 -8.35 17.36
C TRP A 13 7.40 -8.83 16.84
N ASP A 14 8.47 -8.47 17.53
CA ASP A 14 9.86 -8.85 17.26
C ASP A 14 10.03 -10.37 17.39
N LYS A 15 9.52 -10.95 18.48
CA LYS A 15 9.54 -12.40 18.72
C LYS A 15 8.65 -13.16 17.73
N ARG A 16 7.52 -12.59 17.32
CA ARG A 16 6.66 -13.19 16.28
C ARG A 16 7.26 -13.09 14.90
N ALA A 17 7.89 -11.97 14.54
CA ALA A 17 8.56 -11.80 13.25
C ALA A 17 9.70 -12.82 13.08
N ILE A 18 10.47 -13.06 14.15
CA ILE A 18 11.52 -14.07 14.18
C ILE A 18 10.94 -15.51 14.15
N GLY A 19 9.73 -15.71 14.69
CA GLY A 19 9.02 -16.99 14.70
C GLY A 19 8.24 -17.32 13.41
N LEU A 20 8.19 -16.41 12.43
CA LEU A 20 7.56 -16.67 11.13
C LEU A 20 8.44 -17.66 10.35
N GLN A 21 7.97 -18.90 10.26
CA GLN A 21 8.54 -19.88 9.34
C GLN A 21 8.26 -19.49 7.89
N ASP A 22 9.17 -19.85 6.98
CA ASP A 22 9.10 -19.51 5.54
C ASP A 22 7.78 -19.96 4.90
N VAL A 23 7.17 -21.04 5.39
CA VAL A 23 5.84 -21.53 4.97
C VAL A 23 4.70 -20.57 5.28
N ASN A 24 4.89 -19.65 6.23
CA ASN A 24 3.91 -18.63 6.61
C ASN A 24 4.11 -17.31 5.85
N VAL A 25 5.14 -17.23 4.99
CA VAL A 25 5.52 -16.02 4.25
C VAL A 25 5.55 -16.32 2.75
N GLU A 26 4.51 -15.88 2.04
CA GLU A 26 4.48 -15.97 0.58
C GLU A 26 5.25 -14.78 -0.04
N TRP A 27 6.49 -15.02 -0.47
CA TRP A 27 7.27 -14.01 -1.20
C TRP A 27 6.81 -13.92 -2.65
N ARG A 28 6.15 -12.83 -3.05
CA ARG A 28 5.89 -12.56 -4.48
C ARG A 28 7.11 -11.89 -5.10
N ALA A 29 7.69 -12.54 -6.11
CA ALA A 29 8.98 -12.17 -6.70
C ALA A 29 8.97 -10.82 -7.43
N HIS A 30 10.15 -10.18 -7.49
CA HIS A 30 10.41 -8.92 -8.22
C HIS A 30 10.05 -8.94 -9.72
N ARG A 31 9.88 -10.14 -10.31
CA ARG A 31 9.52 -10.34 -11.73
C ARG A 31 8.02 -10.60 -11.97
N MET A 32 7.19 -10.73 -10.93
CA MET A 32 5.75 -10.62 -11.12
C MET A 32 5.43 -9.14 -11.34
N ILE A 33 5.28 -8.74 -12.59
CA ILE A 33 4.60 -7.49 -12.90
C ILE A 33 3.12 -7.79 -12.65
N PRO A 34 2.49 -7.19 -11.63
CA PRO A 34 1.07 -7.41 -11.42
C PRO A 34 0.32 -6.77 -12.58
N ASP A 35 -0.56 -7.54 -13.23
CA ASP A 35 -1.42 -7.02 -14.31
C ASP A 35 -2.43 -5.99 -13.79
N GLU A 36 -2.68 -5.99 -12.48
CA GLU A 36 -3.63 -5.13 -11.79
C GLU A 36 -3.03 -4.57 -10.50
N ILE A 37 -3.21 -3.27 -10.27
CA ILE A 37 -2.85 -2.62 -9.01
C ILE A 37 -4.04 -1.91 -8.38
N LEU A 38 -4.14 -2.04 -7.06
CA LEU A 38 -4.94 -1.15 -6.24
C LEU A 38 -4.24 0.21 -6.21
N TYR A 39 -4.95 1.28 -6.54
CA TYR A 39 -4.38 2.64 -6.53
C TYR A 39 -5.15 3.65 -5.68
N GLN A 40 -6.42 3.39 -5.40
CA GLN A 40 -7.31 4.28 -4.65
C GLN A 40 -8.30 3.48 -3.80
N CYS A 41 -8.74 4.10 -2.71
CA CYS A 41 -9.61 3.52 -1.69
C CYS A 41 -10.68 4.56 -1.34
N GLY A 42 -11.94 4.35 -1.73
CA GLY A 42 -13.00 5.34 -1.66
C GLY A 42 -12.58 6.69 -2.26
N ASP A 43 -12.76 7.76 -1.48
CA ASP A 43 -12.40 9.12 -1.88
C ASP A 43 -10.90 9.47 -1.65
N PHE A 44 -10.07 8.51 -1.21
CA PHE A 44 -8.64 8.75 -1.00
C PHE A 44 -7.86 8.52 -2.30
N ASP A 45 -7.09 9.53 -2.75
CA ASP A 45 -6.17 9.42 -3.91
C ASP A 45 -4.99 8.45 -3.67
N TRP A 46 -4.94 7.80 -2.51
CA TRP A 46 -3.91 6.85 -2.08
C TRP A 46 -4.54 5.66 -1.37
N VAL A 47 -3.74 4.62 -1.14
CA VAL A 47 -4.15 3.41 -0.43
C VAL A 47 -3.71 3.51 1.03
N PRO A 48 -4.64 3.69 1.99
CA PRO A 48 -4.31 3.79 3.41
C PRO A 48 -3.95 2.41 3.99
N LEU A 49 -2.68 2.19 4.29
CA LEU A 49 -2.17 0.98 4.93
C LEU A 49 -2.21 1.14 6.45
N LEU A 50 -3.13 0.41 7.09
CA LEU A 50 -3.21 0.35 8.55
C LEU A 50 -2.08 -0.54 9.09
N ARG A 51 -1.16 0.04 9.84
CA ARG A 51 -0.18 -0.68 10.67
C ARG A 51 -0.70 -0.78 12.10
N ILE A 52 0.00 -1.54 12.92
CA ILE A 52 -0.34 -1.79 14.32
C ILE A 52 -0.38 -0.48 15.14
N TRP A 53 0.46 0.50 14.78
CA TRP A 53 0.67 1.75 15.55
C TRP A 53 0.35 3.03 14.80
N GLU A 54 0.25 2.96 13.47
CA GLU A 54 0.08 4.12 12.60
C GLU A 54 -0.59 3.68 11.31
N ALA A 55 -1.27 4.58 10.61
CA ALA A 55 -1.59 4.37 9.20
C ALA A 55 -0.68 5.22 8.33
N VAL A 56 -0.24 4.64 7.21
CA VAL A 56 0.49 5.36 6.17
C VAL A 56 -0.26 5.24 4.86
N GLY A 57 -0.38 6.36 4.14
CA GLY A 57 -0.93 6.36 2.80
C GLY A 57 0.15 5.98 1.80
N TYR A 58 -0.04 4.82 1.20
CA TYR A 58 0.78 4.37 0.09
C TYR A 58 0.23 4.95 -1.21
N ALA A 59 1.09 5.49 -2.06
CA ALA A 59 0.72 6.03 -3.37
C ALA A 59 1.23 5.12 -4.51
N PRO A 60 0.52 4.02 -4.84
CA PRO A 60 0.91 3.04 -5.86
C PRO A 60 1.27 3.64 -7.21
N LEU A 61 0.60 4.73 -7.60
CA LEU A 61 0.85 5.40 -8.88
C LEU A 61 2.25 6.01 -8.99
N LEU A 62 2.88 6.39 -7.86
CA LEU A 62 4.27 6.90 -7.86
C LEU A 62 5.29 5.80 -8.17
N VAL A 63 5.01 4.55 -7.81
CA VAL A 63 5.96 3.44 -7.99
C VAL A 63 5.76 2.69 -9.31
N LEU A 64 4.77 3.07 -10.13
CA LEU A 64 4.51 2.44 -11.44
C LEU A 64 5.73 2.40 -12.37
N ARG A 65 6.69 3.34 -12.21
CA ARG A 65 7.97 3.32 -12.91
C ARG A 65 8.79 2.04 -12.66
N GLN A 66 8.71 1.45 -11.46
CA GLN A 66 9.38 0.19 -11.13
C GLN A 66 8.83 -0.99 -11.96
N TYR A 67 7.56 -0.89 -12.36
CA TYR A 67 6.87 -1.89 -13.19
C TYR A 67 6.98 -1.62 -14.69
N ARG A 68 7.90 -0.73 -15.12
CA ARG A 68 8.08 -0.34 -16.54
C ARG A 68 6.81 0.23 -17.20
N SER A 69 5.90 0.75 -16.38
CA SER A 69 4.69 1.42 -16.86
C SER A 69 4.98 2.89 -17.15
N ARG A 70 4.11 3.53 -17.96
CA ARG A 70 4.22 4.95 -18.28
C ARG A 70 4.17 5.76 -16.98
N GLN A 71 5.05 6.75 -16.86
CA GLN A 71 5.06 7.63 -15.70
C GLN A 71 3.70 8.32 -15.56
N PHE A 72 3.09 8.14 -14.39
CA PHE A 72 1.92 8.91 -13.97
C PHE A 72 2.39 10.04 -13.05
N ILE A 73 1.78 11.21 -13.16
CA ILE A 73 1.90 12.27 -12.15
C ILE A 73 0.64 12.14 -11.31
N PRO A 74 0.67 11.38 -10.19
CA PRO A 74 -0.50 11.25 -9.37
C PRO A 74 -0.80 12.56 -8.67
N THR A 75 -2.07 12.74 -8.35
CA THR A 75 -2.54 13.81 -7.48
C THR A 75 -1.85 13.65 -6.13
N THR A 76 -0.94 14.58 -5.80
CA THR A 76 -0.27 14.62 -4.49
C THR A 76 -1.13 15.30 -3.43
N GLN A 77 -2.34 15.76 -3.79
CA GLN A 77 -3.27 16.39 -2.87
C GLN A 77 -3.65 15.38 -1.80
N GLY A 78 -3.58 15.78 -0.54
CA GLY A 78 -3.93 14.92 0.59
C GLY A 78 -2.83 13.94 1.04
N LEU A 79 -1.65 13.91 0.41
CA LEU A 79 -0.50 13.15 0.95
C LEU A 79 -0.16 13.52 2.40
N THR A 80 -0.40 14.78 2.80
CA THR A 80 -0.24 15.23 4.19
C THR A 80 -1.28 14.65 5.16
N ARG A 81 -2.37 14.08 4.65
CA ARG A 81 -3.42 13.39 5.41
C ARG A 81 -3.23 11.87 5.44
N CYS A 82 -2.24 11.35 4.71
CA CYS A 82 -1.91 9.93 4.64
C CYS A 82 -1.44 9.32 5.95
N GLU A 83 -0.86 10.15 6.83
CA GLU A 83 -0.21 9.70 8.05
C GLU A 83 -1.08 10.06 9.25
N PHE A 84 -1.37 9.07 10.11
CA PHE A 84 -1.88 9.35 11.45
C PHE A 84 -1.50 8.27 12.45
N ALA A 85 -1.15 8.70 13.66
CA ALA A 85 -0.85 7.82 14.78
C ALA A 85 -2.13 7.34 15.49
N TYR A 86 -2.13 6.07 15.91
CA TYR A 86 -3.13 5.57 16.85
C TYR A 86 -2.99 6.30 18.19
N LYS A 87 -4.12 6.52 18.89
CA LYS A 87 -4.23 7.29 20.15
C LYS A 87 -4.09 8.83 20.01
N GLY A 88 -3.90 9.37 18.80
CA GLY A 88 -4.06 10.80 18.55
C GLY A 88 -5.52 11.24 18.51
N ASP A 89 -5.77 12.54 18.43
CA ASP A 89 -7.14 13.07 18.35
C ASP A 89 -7.92 12.49 17.16
N ASN A 90 -9.17 12.10 17.40
CA ASN A 90 -10.09 11.53 16.41
C ASN A 90 -9.61 10.24 15.70
N TYR A 91 -8.63 9.51 16.24
CA TYR A 91 -8.10 8.29 15.57
C TYR A 91 -9.18 7.24 15.27
N LYS A 92 -10.14 7.02 16.18
CA LYS A 92 -11.23 6.04 15.97
C LYS A 92 -12.08 6.38 14.76
N LYS A 93 -12.35 7.68 14.54
CA LYS A 93 -13.10 8.17 13.39
C LYS A 93 -12.33 7.93 12.09
N LYS A 94 -11.03 8.27 12.07
CA LYS A 94 -10.14 8.01 10.92
C LYS A 94 -10.04 6.51 10.58
N VAL A 95 -9.90 5.66 11.59
CA VAL A 95 -9.87 4.20 11.40
C VAL A 95 -11.17 3.70 10.78
N HIS A 96 -12.31 4.22 11.22
CA HIS A 96 -13.61 3.86 10.65
C HIS A 96 -13.77 4.34 9.21
N GLU A 97 -13.38 5.58 8.91
CA GLU A 97 -13.38 6.14 7.54
C GLU A 97 -12.52 5.30 6.59
N ILE A 98 -11.30 4.94 7.02
CA ILE A 98 -10.41 4.08 6.23
C ILE A 98 -11.01 2.69 6.05
N SER A 99 -11.52 2.08 7.11
CA SER A 99 -12.17 0.77 7.02
C SER A 99 -13.35 0.77 6.07
N ASN A 100 -14.12 1.86 6.00
CA ASN A 100 -15.22 2.00 5.05
C ASN A 100 -14.71 2.21 3.63
N ALA A 101 -13.66 3.01 3.44
CA ALA A 101 -13.03 3.21 2.15
C ALA A 101 -12.50 1.89 1.56
N TRP A 102 -12.00 0.97 2.39
CA TRP A 102 -11.54 -0.36 1.96
C TRP A 102 -12.65 -1.23 1.36
N ASN A 103 -13.92 -0.90 1.56
CA ASN A 103 -15.04 -1.55 0.87
C ASN A 103 -15.23 -1.02 -0.57
N GLN A 104 -14.58 0.09 -0.93
CA GLN A 104 -14.63 0.76 -2.23
C GLN A 104 -13.23 0.84 -2.82
N THR A 105 -12.72 -0.28 -3.32
CA THR A 105 -11.36 -0.33 -3.89
C THR A 105 -11.37 -0.03 -5.38
N HIS A 106 -10.43 0.79 -5.82
CA HIS A 106 -10.22 1.13 -7.22
C HIS A 106 -8.96 0.44 -7.74
N ILE A 107 -9.17 -0.48 -8.68
CA ILE A 107 -8.12 -1.29 -9.30
C ILE A 107 -7.93 -0.81 -10.73
N MET A 108 -6.67 -0.72 -11.15
CA MET A 108 -6.29 -0.37 -12.52
C MET A 108 -5.42 -1.48 -13.11
N LYS A 109 -5.68 -1.81 -14.38
CA LYS A 109 -4.77 -2.67 -15.14
C LYS A 109 -3.50 -1.93 -15.51
N ILE A 110 -2.34 -2.51 -15.17
CA ILE A 110 -1.05 -1.99 -15.60
C ILE A 110 -0.84 -2.38 -17.05
N PHE A 111 -0.74 -1.37 -17.91
CA PHE A 111 -0.19 -1.56 -19.25
C PHE A 111 1.32 -1.40 -19.19
N ALA A 112 2.05 -2.49 -19.39
CA ALA A 112 3.48 -2.42 -19.64
C ALA A 112 3.68 -1.58 -20.90
N ALA A 113 4.31 -0.41 -20.76
CA ALA A 113 4.76 0.31 -21.95
C ALA A 113 5.89 -0.51 -22.58
N ASN A 114 5.93 -0.60 -23.91
CA ASN A 114 7.11 -1.10 -24.60
C ASN A 114 8.35 -0.40 -24.01
N PRO A 115 9.46 -1.12 -23.78
CA PRO A 115 10.64 -0.53 -23.18
C PRO A 115 10.96 0.76 -23.91
N MET A 116 10.86 1.87 -23.19
CA MET A 116 11.27 3.17 -23.70
C MET A 116 12.77 3.02 -23.94
N LYS A 117 13.16 2.82 -25.21
CA LYS A 117 14.57 2.85 -25.60
C LYS A 117 15.05 4.25 -25.22
N THR A 118 15.64 4.38 -24.04
CA THR A 118 16.59 5.46 -23.82
C THR A 118 17.60 5.33 -24.96
N PRO A 119 17.78 6.35 -25.81
CA PRO A 119 18.89 6.32 -26.74
C PRO A 119 20.14 6.05 -25.90
N GLU A 120 20.89 5.02 -26.29
CA GLU A 120 22.22 4.78 -25.72
C GLU A 120 22.97 6.10 -25.83
N TYR A 121 23.52 6.56 -24.71
CA TYR A 121 24.43 7.70 -24.77
C TYR A 121 25.66 7.22 -25.55
N ASP A 122 25.87 7.81 -26.72
CA ASP A 122 27.11 7.69 -27.49
C ASP A 122 28.32 8.19 -26.68
#